data_AF-A0A6I9VHY3-F1
#
_entry.id   AF-A0A6I9VHY3-F1
#
_cell.length_a   1.000
_cell.length_b   1.000
_cell.length_c   1.000
_cell.angle_alpha   90.00
_cell.angle_beta   90.00
_cell.angle_gamma   90.00
#
_symmetry.space_group_name_H-M   'P 1'
#
loop_
_entity.id
_entity.type
_entity.pdbx_description
1 polymer ?
#
loop_
_entity_poly.entity_id
_entity_poly.type
_entity_poly.pdbx_seq_one_letter_code
_entity_poly.pdbx_strand_id
1 'polypeptide(L)'
;MALLSLYKYFVVLMLVNGVVCYKSAMNLEAFMAHEYLLNTMYEDWLKISSYAYKSGNEVCQQLLGVEINKNETSAETETREMNMINCVGRFVYRVIPTASLPGEDPHDIVLRKYGLDDIRKVMDQKYADFFEEIIQRMGDFMFGLTPAQQSDTAVQNLKGWFSNIKSASTLAEKEMTFRKCMEFYKFQRIF
;
A
#
# COMPACT_ATOMS: atom_id res chain seq x y z
N MET A 1 -15.24 61.91 -9.92
CA MET A 1 -14.84 60.79 -10.81
C MET A 1 -13.72 59.93 -10.25
N ALA A 2 -12.64 60.49 -9.66
CA ALA A 2 -11.50 59.72 -9.15
C ALA A 2 -11.85 58.68 -8.06
N LEU A 3 -12.69 59.02 -7.07
CA LEU A 3 -13.12 58.11 -6.00
C LEU A 3 -13.87 56.86 -6.50
N LEU A 4 -14.72 57.02 -7.53
CA LEU A 4 -15.45 55.91 -8.15
C LEU A 4 -14.51 54.97 -8.91
N SER A 5 -13.41 55.47 -9.47
CA SER A 5 -12.39 54.63 -10.11
C SER A 5 -11.60 53.84 -9.06
N LEU A 6 -11.19 54.48 -7.95
CA LEU A 6 -10.49 53.85 -6.84
C LEU A 6 -11.30 52.71 -6.20
N TYR A 7 -12.61 52.91 -6.01
CA TYR A 7 -13.49 51.88 -5.49
C TYR A 7 -13.60 50.67 -6.43
N LYS A 8 -13.69 50.90 -7.75
CA LYS A 8 -13.68 49.82 -8.75
C LYS A 8 -12.37 49.04 -8.71
N TYR A 9 -11.22 49.72 -8.64
CA TYR A 9 -9.93 49.05 -8.51
C TYR A 9 -9.82 48.24 -7.22
N PHE A 10 -10.31 48.78 -6.10
CA PHE A 10 -10.29 48.09 -4.81
C PHE A 10 -11.17 46.83 -4.79
N VAL A 11 -12.37 46.90 -5.37
CA VAL A 11 -13.27 45.75 -5.54
C VAL A 11 -12.63 44.67 -6.43
N VAL A 12 -12.01 45.07 -7.54
CA VAL A 12 -11.29 44.14 -8.42
C VAL A 12 -10.13 43.47 -7.66
N LEU A 13 -9.36 44.23 -6.87
CA LEU A 13 -8.26 43.70 -6.05
C LEU A 13 -8.77 42.71 -5.00
N MET A 14 -9.88 43.01 -4.32
CA MET A 14 -10.49 42.09 -3.34
C MET A 14 -11.00 40.81 -4.01
N LEU A 15 -11.61 40.91 -5.18
CA LEU A 15 -12.06 39.73 -5.95
C LEU A 15 -10.89 38.87 -6.41
N VAL A 16 -9.82 39.48 -6.95
CA VAL A 16 -8.62 38.76 -7.37
C VAL A 16 -7.95 38.07 -6.19
N ASN A 17 -7.77 38.77 -5.06
CA ASN A 17 -7.22 38.17 -3.84
C ASN A 17 -8.10 37.03 -3.32
N GLY A 18 -9.42 37.20 -3.34
CA GLY A 18 -10.37 36.14 -2.95
C GLY A 18 -10.26 34.90 -3.84
N VAL A 19 -10.16 35.06 -5.16
CA VAL A 19 -9.98 33.96 -6.11
C VAL A 19 -8.64 33.26 -5.92
N VAL A 20 -7.56 34.02 -5.68
CA VAL A 20 -6.22 33.47 -5.44
C VAL A 20 -6.18 32.68 -4.13
N CYS A 21 -6.74 33.22 -3.04
CA CYS A 21 -6.85 32.53 -1.76
C CYS A 21 -7.70 31.25 -1.88
N TYR A 22 -8.85 31.32 -2.55
CA TYR A 22 -9.72 30.17 -2.77
C TYR A 22 -9.02 29.06 -3.58
N LYS A 23 -8.33 29.43 -4.67
CA LYS A 23 -7.55 28.48 -5.48
C LYS A 23 -6.41 27.84 -4.69
N SER A 24 -5.72 28.62 -3.85
CA SER A 24 -4.67 28.11 -2.96
C SER A 24 -5.22 27.10 -1.95
N ALA A 25 -6.36 27.40 -1.32
CA ALA A 25 -7.03 26.51 -0.37
C ALA A 25 -7.48 25.20 -1.04
N MET A 26 -8.10 25.25 -2.22
CA MET A 26 -8.48 24.07 -2.99
C MET A 26 -7.28 23.20 -3.40
N ASN A 27 -6.14 23.83 -3.71
CA ASN A 27 -4.92 23.09 -4.05
C ASN A 27 -4.34 22.39 -2.81
N LEU A 28 -4.37 23.04 -1.64
CA LEU A 28 -3.94 22.44 -0.38
C LEU A 28 -4.84 21.27 0.02
N GLU A 29 -6.16 21.41 -0.12
CA GLU A 29 -7.12 20.34 0.18
C GLU A 29 -6.90 19.12 -0.72
N ALA A 30 -6.73 19.32 -2.03
CA ALA A 30 -6.42 18.23 -2.96
C ALA A 30 -5.09 17.55 -2.63
N PHE A 31 -4.07 18.32 -2.24
CA PHE A 31 -2.79 17.77 -1.80
C PHE A 31 -2.93 16.92 -0.53
N MET A 32 -3.64 17.42 0.49
CA MET A 32 -3.88 16.65 1.73
C MET A 32 -4.68 15.37 1.46
N ALA A 33 -5.70 15.44 0.58
CA ALA A 33 -6.47 14.27 0.18
C ALA A 33 -5.63 13.25 -0.58
N HIS A 34 -4.72 13.70 -1.45
CA HIS A 34 -3.75 12.83 -2.13
C HIS A 34 -2.84 12.10 -1.13
N GLU A 35 -2.24 12.83 -0.18
CA GLU A 35 -1.35 12.24 0.82
C GLU A 35 -2.09 11.27 1.74
N TYR A 36 -3.33 11.59 2.10
CA TYR A 36 -4.20 10.71 2.87
C TYR A 36 -4.51 9.42 2.12
N LEU A 37 -4.85 9.51 0.83
CA LEU A 37 -5.09 8.33 -0.02
C LEU A 37 -3.85 7.41 -0.04
N LEU A 38 -2.66 7.97 -0.30
CA LEU A 38 -1.43 7.18 -0.34
C LEU A 38 -1.09 6.52 1.01
N ASN A 39 -1.30 7.24 2.12
CA ASN A 39 -1.05 6.70 3.45
C ASN A 39 -2.01 5.56 3.79
N THR A 40 -3.30 5.73 3.50
CA THR A 40 -4.29 4.68 3.78
C THR A 40 -4.07 3.44 2.91
N MET A 41 -3.70 3.61 1.63
CA MET A 41 -3.29 2.48 0.77
C MET A 41 -2.08 1.73 1.34
N TYR A 42 -1.08 2.45 1.86
CA TYR A 42 0.09 1.84 2.49
C TYR A 42 -0.28 1.09 3.77
N GLU A 43 -1.09 1.69 4.63
CA GLU A 43 -1.55 1.08 5.89
C GLU A 43 -2.36 -0.20 5.64
N ASP A 44 -3.23 -0.21 4.62
CA ASP A 44 -4.00 -1.40 4.28
C ASP A 44 -3.12 -2.54 3.74
N TRP A 45 -2.11 -2.19 2.93
CA TRP A 45 -1.10 -3.17 2.50
C TRP A 45 -0.27 -3.72 3.69
N LEU A 46 0.04 -2.88 4.69
CA LEU A 46 0.70 -3.34 5.92
C LEU A 46 -0.18 -4.30 6.73
N LYS A 47 -1.51 -4.12 6.74
CA LYS A 47 -2.43 -5.07 7.40
C LYS A 47 -2.39 -6.46 6.75
N ILE A 48 -2.34 -6.53 5.43
CA ILE A 48 -2.20 -7.80 4.69
C ILE A 48 -0.87 -8.46 5.03
N SER A 49 0.22 -7.68 4.99
CA SER A 49 1.56 -8.14 5.34
C SER A 49 1.59 -8.66 6.78
N SER A 50 1.03 -7.92 7.73
CA SER A 50 0.95 -8.31 9.14
C SER A 50 0.21 -9.63 9.34
N TYR A 51 -0.88 -9.86 8.60
CA TYR A 51 -1.58 -11.14 8.62
C TYR A 51 -0.70 -12.29 8.11
N ALA A 52 0.06 -12.09 7.03
CA ALA A 52 1.00 -13.09 6.51
C ALA A 52 2.09 -13.45 7.54
N TYR A 53 2.68 -12.44 8.18
CA TYR A 53 3.68 -12.63 9.23
C TYR A 53 3.10 -13.34 10.46
N LYS A 54 1.89 -12.97 10.91
CA LYS A 54 1.22 -13.63 12.04
C LYS A 54 0.97 -15.10 11.74
N SER A 55 0.38 -15.39 10.58
CA SER A 55 0.08 -16.76 10.14
C SER A 55 1.36 -17.58 10.00
N GLY A 56 2.42 -16.98 9.43
CA GLY A 56 3.73 -17.61 9.31
C GLY A 56 4.35 -17.92 10.64
N ASN A 57 4.25 -17.02 11.62
CA ASN A 57 4.75 -17.26 12.97
C ASN A 57 4.01 -18.42 13.64
N GLU A 58 2.68 -18.48 13.54
CA GLU A 58 1.88 -19.59 14.10
C GLU A 58 2.29 -20.95 13.48
N VAL A 59 2.41 -21.01 12.15
CA VAL A 59 2.83 -22.22 11.42
C VAL A 59 4.27 -22.61 11.78
N CYS A 60 5.19 -21.66 11.81
CA CYS A 60 6.60 -21.91 12.09
C CYS A 60 6.87 -22.30 13.55
N GLN A 61 6.11 -21.78 14.50
CA GLN A 61 6.18 -22.21 15.90
C GLN A 61 5.82 -23.69 16.06
N GLN A 62 4.76 -24.15 15.37
CA GLN A 62 4.36 -25.55 15.37
C GLN A 62 5.42 -26.43 14.68
N LEU A 63 5.90 -25.99 13.52
CA LEU A 63 6.89 -26.72 12.72
C LEU A 63 8.22 -26.95 13.44
N LEU A 64 8.71 -25.93 14.12
CA LEU A 64 10.00 -25.96 14.80
C LEU A 64 9.91 -26.56 16.21
N GLY A 65 8.72 -26.99 16.65
CA GLY A 65 8.52 -27.54 17.99
C GLY A 65 8.99 -26.59 19.08
N VAL A 66 8.72 -25.28 18.89
CA VAL A 66 9.21 -24.18 19.72
C VAL A 66 8.49 -24.21 21.07
N GLU A 67 8.87 -25.14 21.94
CA GLU A 67 8.57 -25.11 23.38
C GLU A 67 9.56 -24.16 24.05
N ILE A 68 9.09 -23.18 24.81
CA ILE A 68 9.96 -22.24 25.53
C ILE A 68 10.58 -22.99 26.71
N ASN A 69 11.75 -23.62 26.51
CA ASN A 69 12.48 -24.26 27.59
C ASN A 69 13.26 -23.20 28.37
N LYS A 70 13.02 -23.12 29.69
CA LYS A 70 13.64 -22.14 30.60
C LYS A 70 15.16 -22.27 30.77
N ASN A 71 15.79 -23.32 30.23
CA ASN A 71 17.20 -23.66 30.44
C ASN A 71 18.05 -23.59 29.15
N GLU A 72 17.57 -22.92 28.09
CA GLU A 72 18.33 -22.78 26.84
C GLU A 72 19.57 -21.90 27.02
N THR A 73 20.68 -22.32 26.40
CA THR A 73 21.92 -21.51 26.33
C THR A 73 21.77 -20.38 25.31
N SER A 74 22.54 -19.29 25.46
CA SER A 74 22.42 -18.13 24.55
C SER A 74 22.63 -18.46 23.07
N ALA A 75 23.52 -19.42 22.76
CA ALA A 75 23.77 -19.87 21.39
C ALA A 75 22.61 -20.69 20.80
N GLU A 76 21.90 -21.47 21.63
CA GLU A 76 20.70 -22.20 21.23
C GLU A 76 19.54 -21.25 20.96
N THR A 77 19.40 -20.20 21.79
CA THR A 77 18.41 -19.13 21.60
C THR A 77 18.64 -18.38 20.28
N GLU A 78 19.87 -17.95 19.99
CA GLU A 78 20.20 -17.24 18.74
C GLU A 78 19.94 -18.12 17.49
N THR A 79 20.28 -19.41 17.57
CA THR A 79 20.03 -20.37 16.49
C THR A 79 18.53 -20.59 16.26
N ARG A 80 17.75 -20.67 17.35
CA ARG A 80 16.29 -20.80 17.32
C ARG A 80 15.61 -19.57 16.73
N GLU A 81 16.04 -18.36 17.11
CA GLU A 81 15.53 -17.11 16.55
C GLU A 81 15.81 -17.02 15.05
N MET A 82 17.03 -17.36 14.61
CA MET A 82 17.37 -17.37 13.19
C MET A 82 16.53 -18.39 12.40
N ASN A 83 16.30 -19.59 12.97
CA ASN A 83 15.43 -20.60 12.36
C ASN A 83 13.97 -20.12 12.24
N MET A 84 13.46 -19.42 13.26
CA MET A 84 12.14 -18.81 13.22
C MET A 84 12.03 -17.76 12.11
N ILE A 85 12.98 -16.82 12.06
CA ILE A 85 13.01 -15.75 11.05
C ILE A 85 13.05 -16.34 9.65
N ASN A 86 13.91 -17.35 9.42
CA ASN A 86 14.03 -18.01 8.13
C ASN A 86 12.74 -18.75 7.73
N CYS A 87 12.12 -19.46 8.68
CA CYS A 87 10.86 -20.14 8.43
C CYS A 87 9.74 -19.15 8.08
N VAL A 88 9.57 -18.10 8.89
CA VAL A 88 8.52 -17.09 8.68
C VAL A 88 8.77 -16.35 7.37
N GLY A 89 10.01 -15.97 7.07
CA GLY A 89 10.36 -15.31 5.81
C GLY A 89 10.01 -16.16 4.58
N ARG A 90 10.29 -17.46 4.63
CA ARG A 90 9.89 -18.40 3.57
C ARG A 90 8.38 -18.55 3.47
N PHE A 91 7.70 -18.68 4.60
CA PHE A 91 6.23 -18.75 4.63
C PHE A 91 5.62 -17.51 3.98
N VAL A 92 6.02 -16.32 4.43
CA VAL A 92 5.52 -15.04 3.91
C VAL A 92 5.78 -14.93 2.41
N TYR A 93 6.98 -15.32 1.95
CA TYR A 93 7.28 -15.35 0.52
C TYR A 93 6.29 -16.23 -0.25
N ARG A 94 5.91 -17.41 0.27
CA ARG A 94 5.02 -18.35 -0.43
C ARG A 94 3.55 -17.94 -0.48
N VAL A 95 3.11 -17.05 0.39
CA VAL A 95 1.70 -16.60 0.45
C VAL A 95 1.46 -15.25 -0.24
N ILE A 96 2.50 -14.62 -0.80
CA ILE A 96 2.35 -13.41 -1.62
C ILE A 96 2.01 -13.82 -3.07
N PRO A 97 1.09 -13.11 -3.76
CA PRO A 97 0.65 -13.45 -5.12
C PRO A 97 1.78 -13.56 -6.16
N THR A 98 2.88 -12.83 -5.98
CA THR A 98 4.03 -12.84 -6.89
C THR A 98 4.89 -14.10 -6.78
N ALA A 99 4.64 -14.96 -5.80
CA ALA A 99 5.43 -16.15 -5.61
C ALA A 99 5.06 -17.26 -6.59
N SER A 100 6.08 -17.91 -7.11
CA SER A 100 5.92 -19.14 -7.89
C SER A 100 5.11 -20.17 -7.10
N LEU A 101 4.25 -20.91 -7.79
CA LEU A 101 3.48 -22.01 -7.20
C LEU A 101 4.42 -22.96 -6.42
N PRO A 102 4.02 -23.43 -5.22
CA PRO A 102 4.83 -24.34 -4.43
C PRO A 102 5.13 -25.61 -5.24
N GLY A 103 6.42 -25.86 -5.44
CA GLY A 103 6.91 -26.98 -6.25
C GLY A 103 7.05 -28.25 -5.41
N GLU A 104 7.92 -29.17 -5.84
CA GLU A 104 8.31 -30.33 -5.04
C GLU A 104 9.43 -30.01 -4.02
N ASP A 105 9.65 -28.73 -3.73
CA ASP A 105 10.61 -28.32 -2.71
C ASP A 105 10.22 -28.95 -1.36
N PRO A 106 11.15 -29.65 -0.67
CA PRO A 106 10.87 -30.31 0.60
C PRO A 106 10.28 -29.38 1.66
N HIS A 107 10.66 -28.11 1.67
CA HIS A 107 10.12 -27.12 2.59
C HIS A 107 8.67 -26.74 2.24
N ASP A 108 8.33 -26.66 0.95
CA ASP A 108 6.94 -26.42 0.51
C ASP A 108 6.04 -27.61 0.86
N ILE A 109 6.54 -28.85 0.74
CA ILE A 109 5.82 -30.05 1.16
C ILE A 109 5.51 -30.00 2.65
N VAL A 110 6.49 -29.63 3.47
CA VAL A 110 6.33 -29.50 4.91
C VAL A 110 5.34 -28.39 5.24
N LEU A 111 5.45 -27.20 4.66
CA LEU A 111 4.52 -26.09 4.90
C LEU A 111 3.07 -26.44 4.50
N ARG A 112 2.88 -27.18 3.39
CA ARG A 112 1.55 -27.66 2.98
C ARG A 112 0.89 -28.56 4.00
N LYS A 113 1.65 -29.43 4.70
CA LYS A 113 1.12 -30.25 5.79
C LYS A 113 0.58 -29.42 6.96
N TYR A 114 1.03 -28.18 7.11
CA TYR A 114 0.62 -27.24 8.16
C TYR A 114 -0.32 -26.15 7.64
N GLY A 115 -1.00 -26.39 6.51
CA GLY A 115 -2.10 -25.54 6.05
C GLY A 115 -1.69 -24.37 5.14
N LEU A 116 -0.47 -24.38 4.56
CA LEU A 116 -0.02 -23.33 3.64
C LEU A 116 -1.02 -23.04 2.51
N ASP A 117 -1.60 -24.08 1.90
CA ASP A 117 -2.51 -23.92 0.75
C ASP A 117 -3.82 -23.21 1.16
N ASP A 118 -4.33 -23.47 2.36
CA ASP A 118 -5.53 -22.81 2.85
C ASP A 118 -5.25 -21.36 3.24
N ILE A 119 -4.10 -21.09 3.87
CA ILE A 119 -3.68 -19.72 4.18
C ILE A 119 -3.43 -18.94 2.89
N ARG A 120 -2.86 -19.58 1.86
CA ARG A 120 -2.68 -18.96 0.54
C ARG A 120 -4.01 -18.54 -0.08
N LYS A 121 -5.06 -19.38 -0.03
CA LYS A 121 -6.39 -18.99 -0.52
C LYS A 121 -6.94 -17.77 0.23
N VAL A 122 -6.77 -17.74 1.55
CA VAL A 122 -7.17 -16.57 2.36
C VAL A 122 -6.36 -15.33 1.97
N MET A 123 -5.06 -15.47 1.71
CA MET A 123 -4.21 -14.38 1.26
C MET A 123 -4.60 -13.87 -0.13
N ASP A 124 -4.85 -14.77 -1.09
CA ASP A 124 -5.30 -14.40 -2.43
C ASP A 124 -6.62 -13.62 -2.36
N GLN A 125 -7.56 -14.02 -1.50
CA GLN A 125 -8.79 -13.26 -1.26
C GLN A 125 -8.49 -11.87 -0.66
N LYS A 126 -7.63 -11.78 0.36
CA LYS A 126 -7.26 -10.50 0.97
C LYS A 126 -6.63 -9.54 -0.03
N TYR A 127 -5.77 -10.04 -0.92
CA TYR A 127 -5.20 -9.23 -2.00
C TYR A 127 -6.25 -8.81 -3.02
N ALA A 128 -7.18 -9.69 -3.38
CA ALA A 128 -8.28 -9.36 -4.28
C ALA A 128 -9.16 -8.23 -3.72
N ASP A 129 -9.62 -8.37 -2.47
CA ASP A 129 -10.43 -7.37 -1.78
C ASP A 129 -9.68 -6.03 -1.68
N PHE A 130 -8.40 -6.09 -1.30
CA PHE A 130 -7.53 -4.92 -1.24
C PHE A 130 -7.46 -4.17 -2.57
N PHE A 131 -7.21 -4.88 -3.68
CA PHE A 131 -7.12 -4.24 -4.99
C PHE A 131 -8.44 -3.65 -5.45
N GLU A 132 -9.56 -4.32 -5.17
CA GLU A 132 -10.89 -3.78 -5.45
C GLU A 132 -11.10 -2.44 -4.71
N GLU A 133 -10.82 -2.42 -3.41
CA GLU A 133 -10.99 -1.22 -2.58
C GLU A 133 -10.04 -0.08 -2.95
N ILE A 134 -8.75 -0.35 -3.22
CA ILE A 134 -7.82 0.72 -3.55
C ILE A 134 -8.10 1.30 -4.94
N ILE A 135 -8.48 0.47 -5.91
CA ILE A 135 -8.86 0.93 -7.25
C ILE A 135 -10.08 1.86 -7.14
N GLN A 136 -11.08 1.46 -6.34
CA GLN A 136 -12.25 2.30 -6.10
C GLN A 136 -11.86 3.64 -5.47
N ARG A 137 -11.10 3.63 -4.36
CA ARG A 137 -10.65 4.86 -3.67
C ARG A 137 -9.81 5.78 -4.55
N MET A 138 -8.89 5.23 -5.35
CA MET A 138 -8.12 6.01 -6.32
C MET A 138 -9.03 6.65 -7.38
N GLY A 139 -10.02 5.89 -7.87
CA GLY A 139 -11.02 6.38 -8.81
C GLY A 139 -11.82 7.54 -8.21
N ASP A 140 -12.38 7.36 -7.02
CA ASP A 140 -13.19 8.36 -6.33
C ASP A 140 -12.41 9.65 -6.08
N PHE A 141 -11.15 9.54 -5.65
CA PHE A 141 -10.27 10.69 -5.51
C PHE A 141 -10.13 11.43 -6.86
N MET A 142 -9.74 10.74 -7.93
CA MET A 142 -9.48 11.38 -9.22
C MET A 142 -10.73 11.99 -9.86
N PHE A 143 -11.88 11.31 -9.77
CA PHE A 143 -13.15 11.81 -10.32
C PHE A 143 -13.76 12.94 -9.49
N GLY A 144 -13.36 13.08 -8.22
CA GLY A 144 -13.72 14.21 -7.36
C GLY A 144 -12.95 15.51 -7.65
N LEU A 145 -11.88 15.46 -8.45
CA LEU A 145 -11.05 16.63 -8.74
C LEU A 145 -11.62 17.53 -9.84
N THR A 146 -11.42 18.84 -9.70
CA THR A 146 -11.71 19.81 -10.76
C THR A 146 -10.77 19.65 -11.97
N PRO A 147 -11.14 20.15 -13.16
CA PRO A 147 -10.26 20.09 -14.34
C PRO A 147 -8.87 20.69 -14.12
N ALA A 148 -8.77 21.76 -13.32
CA ALA A 148 -7.50 22.39 -12.99
C ALA A 148 -6.63 21.47 -12.11
N GLN A 149 -7.20 20.85 -11.08
CA GLN A 149 -6.50 19.90 -10.21
C GLN A 149 -6.12 18.62 -10.98
N GLN A 150 -6.95 18.17 -11.91
CA GLN A 150 -6.63 17.02 -12.75
C GLN A 150 -5.38 17.25 -13.61
N SER A 151 -5.05 18.50 -13.97
CA SER A 151 -3.83 18.81 -14.73
C SER A 151 -2.54 18.75 -13.91
N ASP A 152 -2.63 18.57 -12.59
CA ASP A 152 -1.48 18.47 -11.69
C ASP A 152 -0.65 17.21 -11.96
N THR A 153 0.67 17.34 -11.93
CA THR A 153 1.60 16.23 -12.20
C THR A 153 1.43 15.07 -11.23
N ALA A 154 1.19 15.32 -9.94
CA ALA A 154 1.00 14.25 -8.95
C ALA A 154 -0.28 13.45 -9.25
N VAL A 155 -1.34 14.14 -9.66
CA VAL A 155 -2.61 13.52 -10.07
C VAL A 155 -2.46 12.74 -11.38
N GLN A 156 -1.71 13.27 -12.35
CA GLN A 156 -1.43 12.55 -13.60
C GLN A 156 -0.60 11.28 -13.36
N ASN A 157 0.39 11.34 -12.46
CA ASN A 157 1.14 10.15 -12.04
C ASN A 157 0.21 9.12 -11.38
N LEU A 158 -0.68 9.57 -10.47
CA LEU A 158 -1.63 8.68 -9.80
C LEU A 158 -2.57 8.02 -10.81
N LYS A 159 -3.03 8.77 -11.81
CA LYS A 159 -3.87 8.26 -12.90
C LYS A 159 -3.16 7.20 -13.72
N GLY A 160 -1.87 7.40 -14.01
CA GLY A 160 -1.03 6.39 -14.66
C GLY A 160 -0.95 5.10 -13.84
N TRP A 161 -0.64 5.21 -12.55
CA TRP A 161 -0.58 4.07 -11.64
C TRP A 161 -1.93 3.36 -11.50
N PHE A 162 -3.02 4.11 -11.32
CA PHE A 162 -4.38 3.58 -11.29
C PHE A 162 -4.68 2.75 -12.54
N SER A 163 -4.39 3.30 -13.71
CA SER A 163 -4.65 2.62 -14.98
C SER A 163 -3.88 1.30 -15.04
N ASN A 164 -2.60 1.31 -14.69
CA ASN A 164 -1.74 0.11 -14.72
C ASN A 164 -2.21 -0.97 -13.73
N ILE A 165 -2.55 -0.58 -12.49
CA ILE A 165 -3.06 -1.51 -11.48
C ILE A 165 -4.41 -2.08 -11.91
N LYS A 166 -5.31 -1.23 -12.44
CA LYS A 166 -6.63 -1.66 -12.91
C LYS A 166 -6.53 -2.63 -14.08
N SER A 167 -5.65 -2.36 -15.05
CA SER A 167 -5.48 -3.19 -16.25
C SER A 167 -4.70 -4.49 -16.03
N ALA A 168 -3.95 -4.61 -14.93
CA ALA A 168 -3.23 -5.83 -14.60
C ALA A 168 -4.20 -7.03 -14.47
N SER A 169 -3.82 -8.14 -15.10
CA SER A 169 -4.70 -9.29 -15.36
C SER A 169 -4.71 -10.31 -14.23
N THR A 170 -3.67 -10.32 -13.40
CA THR A 170 -3.53 -11.24 -12.26
C THR A 170 -3.24 -10.49 -10.95
N LEU A 171 -3.51 -11.12 -9.80
CA LEU A 171 -3.13 -10.57 -8.49
C LEU A 171 -1.61 -10.34 -8.38
N ALA A 172 -0.80 -11.21 -8.99
CA ALA A 172 0.65 -11.06 -9.03
C ALA A 172 1.08 -9.77 -9.76
N GLU A 173 0.49 -9.51 -10.93
CA GLU A 173 0.76 -8.28 -11.70
C GLU A 173 0.25 -7.03 -10.98
N LYS A 174 -0.93 -7.11 -10.35
CA LYS A 174 -1.47 -6.02 -9.53
C LYS A 174 -0.53 -5.68 -8.37
N GLU A 175 -0.08 -6.69 -7.63
CA GLU A 175 0.85 -6.48 -6.50
C GLU A 175 2.20 -5.94 -6.93
N MET A 176 2.77 -6.46 -8.02
CA MET A 176 4.02 -5.93 -8.55
C MET A 176 3.89 -4.46 -8.98
N THR A 177 2.77 -4.11 -9.61
CA THR A 177 2.50 -2.74 -10.08
C THR A 177 2.25 -1.80 -8.90
N PHE A 178 1.47 -2.24 -7.91
CA PHE A 178 1.20 -1.49 -6.69
C PHE A 178 2.49 -1.23 -5.90
N ARG A 179 3.35 -2.24 -5.73
CA ARG A 179 4.65 -2.04 -5.06
C ARG A 179 5.50 -0.97 -5.76
N LYS A 180 5.57 -0.98 -7.09
CA LYS A 180 6.27 0.06 -7.87
C LYS A 180 5.65 1.44 -7.68
N CYS A 181 4.32 1.53 -7.63
CA CYS A 181 3.61 2.78 -7.32
C CYS A 181 4.00 3.32 -5.94
N MET A 182 3.95 2.47 -4.90
CA MET A 182 4.30 2.89 -3.53
C MET A 182 5.79 3.25 -3.40
N GLU A 183 6.68 2.51 -4.07
CA GLU A 183 8.11 2.84 -4.14
C GLU A 183 8.31 4.21 -4.79
N PHE A 184 7.65 4.49 -5.92
CA PHE A 184 7.69 5.81 -6.58
C PHE A 184 7.31 6.94 -5.63
N TYR A 185 6.17 6.83 -4.94
CA TYR A 185 5.71 7.88 -4.02
C TYR A 185 6.57 7.98 -2.74
N LYS A 186 7.14 6.86 -2.27
CA LYS A 186 8.11 6.90 -1.17
C LYS A 186 9.34 7.73 -1.54
N PHE A 187 9.87 7.58 -2.76
CA PHE A 187 11.02 8.36 -3.21
C PHE A 187 10.67 9.83 -3.49
N GLN A 188 9.44 10.13 -3.92
CA GLN A 188 9.01 11.52 -4.11
C GLN A 188 8.80 12.28 -2.79
N ARG A 189 8.47 11.60 -1.68
CA ARG A 189 8.31 12.21 -0.34
C ARG A 189 9.63 12.55 0.36
N ILE A 190 10.78 12.15 -0.20
CA ILE A 190 12.11 12.36 0.39
C ILE A 190 12.80 13.63 -0.18
N PHE A 191 12.18 14.31 -1.15
CA PHE A 191 12.64 15.57 -1.75
C PHE A 191 11.57 16.65 -1.62
#